data_AF-A0A3D1A3D0-F1
#
_entry.id   AF-A0A3D1A3D0-F1
#
_cell.length_a   1.000
_cell.length_b   1.000
_cell.length_c   1.000
_cell.angle_alpha   90.00
_cell.angle_beta   90.00
_cell.angle_gamma   90.00
#
_symmetry.space_group_name_H-M   'P 1'
#
loop_
_entity.id
_entity.type
_entity.pdbx_description
1 polymer ?
#
loop_
_entity_poly.entity_id
_entity_poly.type
_entity_poly.pdbx_seq_one_letter_code
_entity_poly.pdbx_strand_id
1 'polypeptide(L)'
;MNNLLKTVTASLILICSTAANAVDMTKPTGTGKLAITNISIGSDGTNIDFEGPVENYGTVFATHYLQSVDGDRTRGTLTGEARAMLNDGGMVVTPHHGT
;
A
#
# COMPACT_ATOMS: atom_id res chain seq x y z
N MET A 1 14.82 -48.81 -10.64
CA MET A 1 14.75 -47.34 -10.85
C MET A 1 15.12 -46.68 -9.53
N ASN A 2 16.35 -46.18 -9.44
CA ASN A 2 17.03 -45.92 -8.16
C ASN A 2 16.36 -44.83 -7.34
N ASN A 3 16.21 -45.06 -6.04
CA ASN A 3 15.61 -44.12 -5.09
C ASN A 3 16.28 -42.74 -5.13
N LEU A 4 17.58 -42.69 -5.48
CA LEU A 4 18.34 -41.46 -5.69
C LEU A 4 17.74 -40.54 -6.76
N LEU A 5 17.18 -41.11 -7.85
CA LEU A 5 16.61 -40.31 -8.95
C LEU A 5 15.28 -39.67 -8.53
N LYS A 6 14.50 -40.34 -7.67
CA LYS A 6 13.23 -39.82 -7.13
C LYS A 6 13.44 -38.73 -6.06
N THR A 7 14.47 -38.86 -5.22
CA THR A 7 14.76 -37.84 -4.21
C THR A 7 15.26 -36.54 -4.84
N VAL A 8 16.03 -36.61 -5.93
CA VAL A 8 16.52 -35.42 -6.64
C VAL A 8 15.38 -34.67 -7.34
N THR A 9 14.34 -35.36 -7.84
CA THR A 9 13.18 -34.69 -8.47
C THR A 9 12.29 -33.99 -7.44
N ALA A 10 12.14 -34.55 -6.23
CA ALA A 10 11.34 -33.94 -5.17
C ALA A 10 12.00 -32.67 -4.58
N SER A 11 13.33 -32.63 -4.51
CA SER A 11 14.07 -31.48 -3.97
C SER A 11 14.21 -30.30 -4.94
N LEU A 12 14.12 -30.53 -6.26
CA LEU A 12 14.28 -29.47 -7.26
C LEU A 12 13.06 -28.54 -7.36
N ILE A 13 11.89 -28.98 -6.86
CA ILE A 13 10.64 -28.22 -6.90
C ILE A 13 10.60 -27.13 -5.80
N LEU A 14 11.48 -27.17 -4.79
CA LEU A 14 11.46 -26.22 -3.67
C LEU A 14 12.38 -24.99 -3.85
N ILE A 15 13.03 -24.81 -5.01
CA ILE A 15 13.95 -23.69 -5.26
C ILE A 15 13.25 -22.55 -6.04
N CYS A 16 11.92 -22.54 -6.16
CA CYS A 16 11.21 -21.37 -6.67
C CYS A 16 11.32 -20.23 -5.64
N SER A 17 12.33 -19.41 -5.88
CA SER A 17 12.67 -18.17 -5.21
C SER A 17 11.43 -17.32 -4.91
N THR A 18 11.23 -17.00 -3.64
CA THR A 18 10.53 -15.77 -3.26
C THR A 18 11.43 -14.59 -3.63
N ALA A 19 11.61 -14.32 -4.92
CA ALA A 19 12.10 -13.03 -5.35
C ALA A 19 10.95 -12.06 -5.06
N ALA A 20 11.06 -11.34 -3.92
CA ALA A 20 10.24 -10.18 -3.68
C ALA A 20 10.52 -9.21 -4.84
N ASN A 21 9.64 -9.18 -5.82
CA ASN A 21 9.70 -8.18 -6.88
C ASN A 21 9.42 -6.84 -6.20
N ALA A 22 10.46 -6.09 -5.90
CA ALA A 22 10.31 -4.71 -5.48
C ALA A 22 9.48 -3.98 -6.55
N VAL A 23 8.45 -3.25 -6.12
CA VAL A 23 7.64 -2.45 -7.04
C VAL A 23 8.54 -1.36 -7.63
N ASP A 24 8.76 -1.41 -8.94
CA ASP A 24 9.51 -0.38 -9.65
C ASP A 24 8.70 0.93 -9.67
N MET A 25 8.99 1.81 -8.72
CA MET A 25 8.29 3.09 -8.59
C MET A 25 8.54 4.05 -9.75
N THR A 26 9.50 3.76 -10.65
CA THR A 26 9.70 4.55 -11.88
C THR A 26 8.68 4.19 -12.96
N LYS A 27 7.98 3.05 -12.81
CA LYS A 27 6.96 2.53 -13.72
C LYS A 27 5.68 2.25 -12.93
N PRO A 28 4.91 3.29 -12.57
CA PRO A 28 3.68 3.10 -11.82
C PRO A 28 2.73 2.17 -12.60
N THR A 29 2.07 1.27 -11.86
CA THR A 29 1.09 0.34 -12.42
C THR A 29 -0.27 1.00 -12.67
N GLY A 30 -0.45 2.26 -12.26
CA GLY A 30 -1.62 3.07 -12.53
C GLY A 30 -1.46 4.49 -11.99
N THR A 31 -2.10 5.45 -12.64
CA THR A 31 -2.19 6.85 -12.17
C THR A 31 -3.63 7.21 -11.85
N GLY A 32 -3.84 8.13 -10.91
CA GLY A 32 -5.17 8.64 -10.59
C GLY A 32 -5.11 10.00 -9.93
N LYS A 33 -6.28 10.63 -9.76
CA LYS A 33 -6.43 11.89 -9.03
C LYS A 33 -7.41 11.66 -7.90
N LEU A 34 -6.94 11.86 -6.68
CA LEU A 34 -7.80 11.80 -5.49
C LEU A 34 -8.19 13.22 -5.10
N ALA A 35 -9.48 13.46 -4.93
CA ALA A 35 -10.00 14.69 -4.35
C ALA A 35 -9.95 14.59 -2.82
N ILE A 36 -9.63 15.69 -2.15
CA ILE A 36 -9.82 15.79 -0.71
C ILE A 36 -11.32 15.91 -0.46
N THR A 37 -11.90 14.97 0.27
CA THR A 37 -13.34 14.94 0.59
C THR A 37 -13.62 15.50 1.97
N ASN A 38 -12.65 15.44 2.89
CA ASN A 38 -12.77 15.96 4.23
C ASN A 38 -11.41 16.37 4.82
N ILE A 39 -11.43 17.41 5.63
CA ILE A 39 -10.30 17.81 6.49
C ILE A 39 -10.85 18.07 7.89
N SER A 40 -10.30 17.39 8.88
CA SER A 40 -10.59 17.61 10.30
C SER A 40 -9.33 17.99 11.06
N ILE A 41 -9.38 19.10 11.79
CA ILE A 41 -8.23 19.62 12.53
C ILE A 41 -8.52 19.46 14.03
N GLY A 42 -7.73 18.61 14.69
CA GLY A 42 -7.74 18.41 16.14
C GLY A 42 -6.58 19.13 16.82
N SER A 43 -6.55 19.05 18.16
CA SER A 43 -5.41 19.56 18.95
C SER A 43 -4.12 18.80 18.66
N ASP A 44 -4.25 17.50 18.40
CA ASP A 44 -3.14 16.55 18.35
C ASP A 44 -2.67 16.25 16.91
N GLY A 45 -3.46 16.66 15.91
CA GLY A 45 -3.16 16.41 14.51
C GLY A 45 -4.30 16.77 13.57
N THR A 46 -4.08 16.53 12.27
CA THR A 46 -5.02 16.80 11.18
C THR A 46 -5.32 15.51 10.45
N ASN A 47 -6.61 15.18 10.31
CA ASN A 47 -7.08 14.11 9.43
C ASN A 47 -7.46 14.66 8.06
N ILE A 48 -7.01 14.00 6.99
CA ILE A 48 -7.34 14.35 5.60
C ILE A 48 -7.83 13.07 4.92
N ASP A 49 -9.04 13.13 4.37
CA ASP A 49 -9.64 12.03 3.63
C ASP A 49 -9.62 12.34 2.13
N PHE A 50 -9.28 11.33 1.34
CA PHE A 50 -9.12 11.40 -0.10
C PHE A 50 -9.98 10.35 -0.78
N GLU A 51 -10.55 10.69 -1.93
CA GLU A 51 -11.31 9.76 -2.76
C GLU A 51 -11.10 10.05 -4.25
N GLY A 52 -10.98 9.00 -5.06
CA GLY A 52 -11.01 9.15 -6.51
C GLY A 52 -10.64 7.89 -7.27
N PRO A 53 -10.82 7.90 -8.60
CA PRO A 53 -10.46 6.79 -9.46
C PRO A 53 -8.94 6.71 -9.66
N VAL A 54 -8.41 5.49 -9.69
CA VAL A 54 -7.03 5.17 -10.03
C VAL A 54 -7.02 4.07 -11.08
N GLU A 55 -6.28 4.28 -12.17
CA GLU A 55 -6.11 3.29 -13.25
C GLU A 55 -5.72 1.93 -12.66
N ASN A 56 -6.37 0.86 -13.11
CA ASN A 56 -6.16 -0.52 -12.65
C ASN A 56 -6.53 -0.82 -11.17
N TYR A 57 -6.95 0.18 -10.40
CA TYR A 57 -7.31 0.02 -8.98
C TYR A 57 -8.75 0.45 -8.65
N GLY A 58 -9.54 0.86 -9.64
CA GLY A 58 -10.94 1.25 -9.42
C GLY A 58 -11.04 2.54 -8.59
N THR A 59 -11.90 2.55 -7.56
CA THR A 59 -12.05 3.70 -6.66
C THR A 59 -11.17 3.54 -5.44
N VAL A 60 -10.26 4.49 -5.22
CA VAL A 60 -9.37 4.53 -4.06
C VAL A 60 -9.89 5.52 -3.04
N PHE A 61 -9.88 5.09 -1.79
CA PHE A 61 -10.14 5.87 -0.59
C PHE A 61 -8.85 5.88 0.23
N ALA A 62 -8.42 7.04 0.71
CA ALA A 62 -7.28 7.11 1.61
C ALA A 62 -7.57 8.08 2.75
N THR A 63 -7.02 7.77 3.92
CA THR A 63 -7.04 8.66 5.08
C THR A 63 -5.61 8.87 5.54
N HIS A 64 -5.21 10.12 5.72
CA HIS A 64 -3.95 10.49 6.36
C HIS A 64 -4.20 11.26 7.65
N TYR A 65 -3.56 10.83 8.71
CA TYR A 65 -3.46 11.54 9.98
C TYR A 65 -2.05 12.10 10.12
N LEU A 66 -1.96 13.43 10.16
CA LEU A 66 -0.74 14.20 10.31
C LEU A 66 -0.62 14.64 11.77
N GLN A 67 0.45 14.23 12.45
CA GLN A 67 0.67 14.55 13.87
C GLN A 67 2.00 15.28 14.04
N SER A 68 2.00 16.44 14.68
CA SER A 68 3.24 17.15 15.03
C SER A 68 4.02 16.40 16.11
N VAL A 69 5.35 16.44 16.04
CA VAL A 69 6.23 15.91 17.09
C VAL A 69 6.76 17.06 17.94
N ASP A 70 6.83 16.86 19.26
CA ASP A 70 7.39 17.83 20.23
C ASP A 70 6.74 19.23 20.21
N GLY A 71 5.49 19.34 19.74
CA GLY A 71 4.77 20.60 19.61
C GLY A 71 5.25 21.50 18.45
N ASP A 72 6.24 21.05 17.68
CA ASP A 72 6.71 21.73 16.48
C ASP A 72 5.84 21.33 15.28
N ARG A 73 5.06 22.29 14.75
CA ARG A 73 4.18 22.07 13.60
C ARG A 73 4.89 22.03 12.24
N THR A 74 6.22 22.17 12.22
CA THR A 74 7.03 22.03 11.01
C THR A 74 7.53 20.60 10.78
N ARG A 75 7.36 19.72 11.77
CA ARG A 75 7.80 18.31 11.75
C ARG A 75 6.68 17.43 12.26
N GLY A 76 6.61 16.19 11.80
CA GLY A 76 5.53 15.33 12.20
C GLY A 76 5.69 13.90 11.74
N THR A 77 4.68 13.10 12.05
CA THR A 77 4.49 11.78 11.49
C THR A 77 3.23 11.77 10.64
N LEU A 78 3.22 10.89 9.65
CA LEU A 78 2.04 10.57 8.86
C LEU A 78 1.67 9.12 9.15
N THR A 79 0.42 8.89 9.51
CA THR A 79 -0.17 7.56 9.60
C THR A 79 -1.43 7.52 8.75
N GLY A 80 -1.89 6.33 8.37
CA GLY A 80 -3.10 6.22 7.58
C GLY A 80 -3.31 4.86 6.94
N GLU A 81 -4.30 4.82 6.06
CA GLU A 81 -4.65 3.66 5.25
C GLU A 81 -5.09 4.13 3.87
N ALA A 82 -4.78 3.36 2.83
CA ALA A 82 -5.50 3.41 1.57
C ALA A 82 -6.21 2.09 1.31
N ARG A 83 -7.38 2.20 0.68
CA ARG A 83 -8.24 1.10 0.27
C ARG A 83 -8.68 1.33 -1.17
N ALA A 84 -8.49 0.32 -2.00
CA ALA A 84 -8.97 0.35 -3.37
C ALA A 84 -10.12 -0.65 -3.52
N MET A 85 -11.28 -0.16 -3.99
CA MET A 85 -12.39 -0.98 -4.45
C MET A 85 -12.18 -1.24 -5.94
N LEU A 86 -11.76 -2.46 -6.25
CA LEU A 86 -11.43 -2.87 -7.61
C LEU A 86 -12.71 -3.02 -8.46
N ASN A 87 -12.56 -2.93 -9.78
CA ASN A 87 -13.68 -3.01 -10.72
C ASN A 87 -14.37 -4.38 -10.72
N ASP A 88 -13.71 -5.43 -10.22
CA ASP A 88 -14.25 -6.78 -10.06
C ASP A 88 -14.97 -7.00 -8.71
N GLY A 89 -15.07 -5.94 -7.88
CA GLY A 89 -15.62 -6.00 -6.54
C GLY A 89 -14.63 -6.47 -5.47
N GLY A 90 -13.39 -6.77 -5.84
CA GLY A 90 -12.30 -7.02 -4.91
C GLY A 90 -11.90 -5.79 -4.13
N MET A 91 -11.18 -6.00 -3.03
CA MET A 91 -10.68 -4.93 -2.18
C MET A 91 -9.22 -5.19 -1.81
N VAL A 92 -8.38 -4.17 -1.97
CA VAL A 92 -7.00 -4.18 -1.47
C VAL A 92 -6.80 -3.03 -0.50
N VAL A 93 -5.99 -3.26 0.52
CA VAL A 93 -5.74 -2.31 1.61
C VAL A 93 -4.24 -2.23 1.86
N THR A 94 -3.74 -1.02 2.11
CA THR A 94 -2.36 -0.80 2.51
C THR A 94 -2.28 0.24 3.63
N PRO A 95 -1.52 -0.02 4.71
CA PRO A 95 -1.22 1.01 5.69
C PRO A 95 -0.25 2.04 5.10
N HIS A 96 -0.33 3.27 5.59
CA HIS A 96 0.58 4.36 5.28
C HIS A 96 1.30 4.82 6.55
N HIS A 97 2.63 4.92 6.48
CA HIS A 97 3.46 5.42 7.58
C HIS A 97 4.57 6.31 6.99
N GLY A 98 4.81 7.46 7.61
CA GLY A 98 5.83 8.42 7.20
C GLY A 98 6.34 9.28 8.37
N THR A 99 7.46 9.95 8.15
CA THR A 99 8.20 10.78 9.12
C THR A 99 8.73 12.04 8.46
#